data_AF-A0A075FZD4-F1
#
_entry.id   AF-A0A075FZD4-F1
#
_cell.length_a   1.000
_cell.length_b   1.000
_cell.length_c   1.000
_cell.angle_alpha   90.00
_cell.angle_beta   90.00
_cell.angle_gamma   90.00
#
_symmetry.space_group_name_H-M   'P 1'
#
loop_
_entity.id
_entity.type
_entity.pdbx_description
1 polymer ?
#
loop_
_entity_poly.entity_id
_entity_poly.type
_entity_poly.pdbx_seq_one_letter_code
_entity_poly.pdbx_strand_id
1 'polypeptide(L)'
;MKTKYGKAIIDGKEVEVGNYMAEPPGIFMGRGDHPMRGRYKPRAIDKDVTLNLGKEAKIPKGNWGKIVHDRDSMWIASWMDILTQKRKYVWLADTAGIKQERDQAKYEKARNLAKEIESVKTQIVKDMQNKEQKTKRIATACYLIYRTAMRVGDEKDPDEADTVGATTLRKEHVKLTEDEIQFDFLGKDSVRWKETIPAEGHDKQFYDNLKESISNKKDSEEIFDGITSRHVNAYYSTIVKGLSAKVFRTYLASSVVSKYLRDHDNIKSESDMKKMFHGKLANLNAAIMCNHKRTIPKNFELSLQKKKDTLKNVEKTKPWEKV
;
A
#
# COMPACT_ATOMS: atom_id res chain seq x y z
N MET A 1 -9.19 8.97 29.80
CA MET A 1 -8.09 9.13 28.81
C MET A 1 -8.60 9.65 27.47
N LYS A 2 -9.43 8.91 26.72
CA LYS A 2 -9.99 9.35 25.42
C LYS A 2 -10.73 10.70 25.53
N THR A 3 -11.57 10.89 26.55
CA THR A 3 -12.32 12.15 26.76
C THR A 3 -11.41 13.38 26.94
N LYS A 4 -10.18 13.18 27.46
CA LYS A 4 -9.26 14.27 27.80
C LYS A 4 -8.24 14.57 26.69
N TYR A 5 -7.74 13.55 26.00
CA TYR A 5 -6.65 13.68 25.02
C TYR A 5 -7.04 13.20 23.61
N GLY A 6 -8.20 12.56 23.46
CA GLY A 6 -8.68 12.01 22.20
C GLY A 6 -9.51 12.98 21.38
N LYS A 7 -9.49 14.28 21.71
CA LYS A 7 -10.25 15.34 21.04
C LYS A 7 -9.35 16.54 20.79
N ALA A 8 -9.57 17.22 19.67
CA ALA A 8 -8.93 18.47 19.29
C ALA A 8 -9.97 19.42 18.69
N ILE A 9 -9.67 20.71 18.64
CA ILE A 9 -10.49 21.71 17.95
C ILE A 9 -9.74 22.12 16.68
N ILE A 10 -10.37 21.94 15.53
CA ILE A 10 -9.87 22.34 14.21
C ILE A 10 -10.93 23.24 13.58
N ASP A 11 -10.57 24.47 13.25
CA ASP A 11 -11.46 25.47 12.66
C ASP A 11 -12.80 25.62 13.40
N GLY A 12 -12.73 25.64 14.74
CA GLY A 12 -13.89 25.77 15.63
C GLY A 12 -14.72 24.49 15.81
N LYS A 13 -14.39 23.39 15.12
CA LYS A 13 -15.09 22.11 15.25
C LYS A 13 -14.29 21.13 16.10
N GLU A 14 -14.98 20.44 17.00
CA GLU A 14 -14.39 19.33 17.75
C GLU A 14 -14.21 18.12 16.81
N VAL A 15 -13.00 17.55 16.82
CA VAL A 15 -12.62 16.37 16.04
C VAL A 15 -11.90 15.35 16.91
N GLU A 16 -12.04 14.07 16.59
CA GLU A 16 -11.31 13.02 17.30
C GLU A 16 -9.82 13.00 16.90
N VAL A 17 -8.96 12.66 17.86
CA VAL A 17 -7.52 12.40 17.65
C VAL A 17 -7.31 10.90 17.56
N GLY A 18 -6.56 10.44 16.56
CA GLY A 18 -6.38 9.01 16.29
C GLY A 18 -5.43 8.34 17.28
N ASN A 19 -4.18 8.81 17.32
CA ASN A 19 -3.10 8.19 18.09
C ASN A 19 -2.51 9.14 19.14
N TYR A 20 -3.34 9.60 20.07
CA TYR A 20 -2.96 10.56 21.14
C TYR A 20 -2.07 9.98 22.25
N MET A 21 -1.76 8.68 22.22
CA MET A 21 -0.83 8.06 23.15
C MET A 21 0.53 7.87 22.47
N ALA A 22 1.58 8.43 23.07
CA ALA A 22 2.94 8.10 22.68
C ALA A 22 3.18 6.59 22.89
N GLU A 23 3.94 5.99 21.99
CA GLU A 23 4.30 4.57 22.09
C GLU A 23 5.04 4.33 23.42
N PRO A 24 4.65 3.33 24.22
CA PRO A 24 5.35 3.01 25.46
C PRO A 24 6.79 2.55 25.16
N PRO A 25 7.72 2.68 26.13
CA PRO A 25 9.03 2.09 26.00
C PRO A 25 8.91 0.57 25.90
N GLY A 26 9.82 -0.08 25.19
CA GLY A 26 9.77 -1.52 25.04
C GLY A 26 10.79 -2.05 24.04
N ILE A 27 10.67 -3.34 23.73
CA ILE A 27 11.54 -3.98 22.74
C ILE A 27 11.01 -3.67 21.33
N PHE A 28 11.87 -3.16 20.46
CA PHE A 28 11.51 -2.87 19.08
C PHE A 28 11.31 -4.16 18.29
N MET A 29 10.10 -4.34 17.78
CA MET A 29 9.69 -5.51 17.00
C MET A 29 9.56 -5.13 15.52
N GLY A 30 10.67 -4.75 14.90
CA GLY A 30 10.75 -4.56 13.45
C GLY A 30 10.28 -5.79 12.68
N ARG A 31 9.64 -5.60 11.52
CA ARG A 31 9.11 -6.69 10.70
C ARG A 31 10.23 -7.39 9.92
N GLY A 32 10.05 -8.69 9.66
CA GLY A 32 11.09 -9.51 9.02
C GLY A 32 12.38 -9.55 9.84
N ASP A 33 13.51 -9.61 9.13
CA ASP A 33 14.86 -9.64 9.68
C ASP A 33 15.42 -8.22 9.86
N HIS A 34 14.62 -7.34 10.46
CA HIS A 34 15.01 -5.95 10.66
C HIS A 34 16.25 -5.83 11.57
N PRO A 35 17.31 -5.10 11.17
CA PRO A 35 18.57 -5.01 11.93
C PRO A 35 18.45 -4.49 13.36
N MET A 36 17.43 -3.68 13.64
CA MET A 36 17.16 -3.09 14.96
C MET A 36 16.24 -3.94 15.84
N ARG A 37 15.71 -5.06 15.34
CA ARG A 37 14.80 -5.92 16.09
C ARG A 37 15.46 -6.40 17.39
N GLY A 38 14.71 -6.37 18.49
CA GLY A 38 15.21 -6.76 19.80
C GLY A 38 15.88 -5.63 20.58
N ARG A 39 16.20 -4.49 19.95
CA ARG A 39 16.77 -3.34 20.66
C ARG A 39 15.74 -2.65 21.55
N TYR A 40 16.21 -2.10 22.66
CA TYR A 40 15.37 -1.29 23.54
C TYR A 40 15.02 0.03 22.87
N LYS A 41 13.73 0.36 22.91
CA LYS A 41 13.17 1.62 22.45
C LYS A 41 12.75 2.45 23.67
N PRO A 42 13.39 3.61 23.91
CA PRO A 42 13.05 4.46 25.03
C PRO A 42 11.70 5.15 24.83
N ARG A 43 11.13 5.63 25.95
CA ARG A 43 9.91 6.44 25.96
C ARG A 43 10.24 7.84 25.43
N ALA A 44 9.38 8.39 24.56
CA ALA A 44 9.43 9.81 24.24
C ALA A 44 8.95 10.65 25.44
N ILE A 45 9.75 11.65 25.84
CA ILE A 45 9.40 12.60 26.90
C ILE A 45 8.84 13.90 26.30
N ASP A 46 8.23 14.74 27.13
CA ASP A 46 7.65 16.02 26.70
C ASP A 46 8.67 16.92 25.99
N LYS A 47 9.91 16.96 26.47
CA LYS A 47 11.03 17.69 25.85
C LYS A 47 11.39 17.22 24.43
N ASP A 48 11.03 16.00 24.04
CA ASP A 48 11.26 15.50 22.68
C ASP A 48 10.15 15.92 21.70
N VAL A 49 9.01 16.35 22.24
CA VAL A 49 7.79 16.58 21.48
C VAL A 49 7.73 18.02 20.98
N THR A 50 7.52 18.14 19.67
CA THR A 50 7.09 19.37 19.01
C THR A 50 5.57 19.37 18.90
N LEU A 51 4.91 20.38 19.47
CA LEU A 51 3.48 20.61 19.28
C LEU A 51 3.24 21.51 18.08
N ASN A 52 2.23 21.18 17.26
CA ASN A 52 1.72 22.06 16.21
C ASN A 52 0.32 22.53 16.58
N LEU A 53 0.20 23.83 16.89
CA LEU A 53 -1.00 24.43 17.44
C LEU A 53 -1.36 25.71 16.67
N GLY A 54 -2.61 26.15 16.72
CA GLY A 54 -2.96 27.51 16.31
C GLY A 54 -2.24 28.55 17.19
N LYS A 55 -1.97 29.76 16.67
CA LYS A 55 -1.29 30.83 17.41
C LYS A 55 -1.99 31.20 18.71
N GLU A 56 -3.33 31.24 18.67
CA GLU A 56 -4.18 31.58 19.82
C GLU A 56 -4.60 30.35 20.65
N ALA A 57 -4.13 29.14 20.28
CA ALA A 57 -4.55 27.93 20.97
C ALA A 57 -3.88 27.83 22.34
N LYS A 58 -4.65 27.44 23.36
CA LYS A 58 -4.12 27.20 24.70
C LYS A 58 -3.10 26.05 24.65
N ILE A 59 -1.87 26.35 25.07
CA ILE A 59 -0.79 25.37 25.15
C ILE A 59 -1.09 24.35 26.27
N PRO A 60 -1.09 23.03 25.99
CA PRO A 60 -1.22 22.00 27.02
C PRO A 60 -0.09 22.08 28.06
N LYS A 61 -0.35 21.68 29.32
CA LYS A 61 0.70 21.62 30.36
C LYS A 61 1.78 20.59 29.98
N GLY A 62 3.06 20.97 30.04
CA GLY A 62 4.22 20.11 29.78
C GLY A 62 5.48 20.93 29.43
N ASN A 63 6.67 20.36 29.59
CA ASN A 63 7.93 20.96 29.17
C ASN A 63 8.22 20.60 27.71
N TRP A 64 7.36 21.09 26.81
CA TRP A 64 7.44 20.75 25.38
C TRP A 64 8.73 21.24 24.75
N GLY A 65 9.36 20.41 23.92
CA GLY A 65 10.61 20.76 23.26
C GLY A 65 10.48 21.92 22.29
N LYS A 66 9.36 21.97 21.54
CA LYS A 66 9.09 23.04 20.59
C LYS A 66 7.59 23.24 20.40
N ILE A 67 7.19 24.47 20.12
CA ILE A 67 5.84 24.82 19.67
C ILE A 67 5.97 25.48 18.30
N VAL A 68 5.17 25.02 17.34
CA VAL A 68 5.08 25.58 15.99
C VAL A 68 3.64 25.84 15.60
N HIS A 69 3.46 26.62 14.54
CA HIS A 69 2.16 27.02 14.00
C HIS A 69 2.11 26.77 12.49
N ASP A 70 2.40 25.53 12.09
CA ASP A 70 2.38 25.06 10.71
C ASP A 70 0.93 24.78 10.28
N ARG A 71 0.42 25.61 9.36
CA ARG A 71 -0.94 25.51 8.83
C ARG A 71 -1.06 24.60 7.61
N ASP A 72 0.06 24.17 7.03
CA ASP A 72 0.08 23.33 5.83
C ASP A 72 0.12 21.83 6.18
N SER A 73 0.28 21.51 7.47
CA SER A 73 0.32 20.17 8.01
C SER A 73 -0.85 19.83 8.94
N MET A 74 -1.30 18.57 8.92
CA MET A 74 -2.40 18.07 9.78
C MET A 74 -1.94 17.38 11.06
N TRP A 75 -0.62 17.26 11.31
CA TRP A 75 -0.14 16.64 12.55
C TRP A 75 -0.27 17.66 13.68
N ILE A 76 -0.62 17.18 14.87
CA ILE A 76 -0.81 18.04 16.06
C ILE A 76 0.35 17.93 17.05
N ALA A 77 1.10 16.83 17.00
CA ALA A 77 2.34 16.65 17.74
C ALA A 77 3.29 15.75 16.93
N SER A 78 4.59 15.93 17.09
CA SER A 78 5.60 15.06 16.50
C SER A 78 6.83 14.93 17.40
N TRP A 79 7.57 13.85 17.27
CA TRP A 79 8.86 13.66 17.93
C TRP A 79 9.79 12.82 17.05
N MET A 80 11.10 12.90 17.29
CA MET A 80 12.04 12.00 16.62
C MET A 80 12.15 10.70 17.42
N ASP A 81 11.94 9.58 16.74
CA ASP A 81 12.17 8.26 17.34
C ASP A 81 13.68 8.00 17.43
N ILE A 82 14.22 7.93 18.66
CA ILE A 82 15.67 7.84 18.88
C ILE A 82 16.26 6.56 18.27
N LEU A 83 15.53 5.45 18.32
CA LEU A 83 16.03 4.18 17.79
C LEU A 83 16.07 4.20 16.27
N THR A 84 14.96 4.58 15.64
CA THR A 84 14.79 4.47 14.18
C THR A 84 15.17 5.73 13.41
N GLN A 85 15.48 6.84 14.09
CA GLN A 85 15.72 8.17 13.52
C GLN A 85 14.57 8.65 12.60
N LYS A 86 13.35 8.15 12.86
CA LYS A 86 12.15 8.50 12.09
C LYS A 86 11.23 9.39 12.90
N ARG A 87 10.69 10.42 12.25
CA ARG A 87 9.70 11.29 12.87
C ARG A 87 8.38 10.55 13.07
N LYS A 88 7.88 10.57 14.29
CA LYS A 88 6.56 10.09 14.70
C LYS A 88 5.61 11.27 14.80
N TYR A 89 4.34 11.02 14.55
CA TYR A 89 3.31 12.06 14.52
C TYR A 89 2.04 11.59 15.22
N VAL A 90 1.39 12.51 15.90
CA VAL A 90 -0.01 12.39 16.32
C VAL A 90 -0.88 13.02 15.25
N TRP A 91 -1.85 12.26 14.76
CA TRP A 91 -2.80 12.69 13.74
C TRP A 91 -4.22 12.77 14.28
N LEU A 92 -5.05 13.58 13.62
CA LEU A 92 -6.50 13.47 13.71
C LEU A 92 -6.95 12.05 13.33
N ALA A 93 -8.05 11.60 13.94
CA ALA A 93 -8.68 10.33 13.63
C ALA A 93 -9.17 10.31 12.18
N ASP A 94 -9.28 9.11 11.60
CA ASP A 94 -9.74 8.97 10.22
C ASP A 94 -11.17 9.49 10.03
N THR A 95 -11.99 9.51 11.08
CA THR A 95 -13.34 10.09 11.09
C THR A 95 -13.38 11.61 11.00
N ALA A 96 -12.24 12.31 11.15
CA ALA A 96 -12.19 13.77 11.03
C ALA A 96 -12.46 14.22 9.59
N GLY A 97 -13.24 15.30 9.43
CA GLY A 97 -13.66 15.81 8.11
C GLY A 97 -12.50 16.01 7.12
N ILE A 98 -11.42 16.69 7.54
CA ILE A 98 -10.24 16.91 6.70
C ILE A 98 -9.54 15.61 6.25
N LYS A 99 -9.60 14.54 7.07
CA LYS A 99 -9.06 13.22 6.71
C LYS A 99 -9.97 12.54 5.68
N GLN A 100 -11.29 12.61 5.88
CA GLN A 100 -12.29 12.10 4.95
C GLN A 100 -12.24 12.81 3.59
N GLU A 101 -12.13 14.14 3.56
CA GLU A 101 -11.98 14.94 2.34
C GLU A 101 -10.73 14.55 1.55
N ARG A 102 -9.59 14.33 2.23
CA ARG A 102 -8.37 13.83 1.59
C ARG A 102 -8.53 12.41 1.04
N ASP A 103 -9.27 11.55 1.74
CA ASP A 103 -9.53 10.19 1.28
C ASP A 103 -10.47 10.16 0.07
N GLN A 104 -11.49 11.02 0.07
CA GLN A 104 -12.38 11.26 -1.07
C GLN A 104 -11.59 11.78 -2.28
N ALA A 105 -10.75 12.80 -2.09
CA ALA A 105 -9.91 13.36 -3.15
C ALA A 105 -8.94 12.31 -3.74
N LYS A 106 -8.41 11.41 -2.90
CA LYS A 106 -7.60 10.26 -3.35
C LYS A 106 -8.39 9.34 -4.28
N TYR A 107 -9.63 8.99 -3.93
CA TYR A 107 -10.47 8.15 -4.79
C TYR A 107 -10.96 8.89 -6.04
N GLU A 108 -11.20 10.20 -5.97
CA GLU A 108 -11.55 11.00 -7.15
C GLU A 108 -10.41 11.03 -8.18
N LYS A 109 -9.15 11.11 -7.73
CA LYS A 109 -7.98 10.93 -8.62
C LYS A 109 -7.98 9.56 -9.30
N ALA A 110 -8.32 8.49 -8.58
CA ALA A 110 -8.41 7.15 -9.17
C ALA A 110 -9.59 7.04 -10.16
N ARG A 111 -10.72 7.70 -9.90
CA ARG A 111 -11.86 7.78 -10.84
C ARG A 111 -11.51 8.57 -12.10
N ASN A 112 -10.75 9.65 -11.98
CA ASN A 112 -10.29 10.41 -13.14
C ASN A 112 -9.26 9.61 -13.95
N LEU A 113 -8.34 8.89 -13.29
CA LEU A 113 -7.45 7.94 -13.97
C LEU A 113 -8.23 6.88 -14.76
N ALA A 114 -9.35 6.37 -14.21
CA ALA A 114 -10.17 5.38 -14.90
C ALA A 114 -10.69 5.85 -16.27
N LYS A 115 -10.92 7.16 -16.44
CA LYS A 115 -11.36 7.75 -17.72
C LYS A 115 -10.23 7.84 -18.75
N GLU A 116 -8.99 7.98 -18.27
CA GLU A 116 -7.79 8.21 -19.08
C GLU A 116 -6.91 6.95 -19.22
N ILE A 117 -7.31 5.82 -18.63
CA ILE A 117 -6.43 4.67 -18.44
C ILE A 117 -5.92 4.08 -19.76
N GLU A 118 -6.75 4.05 -20.81
CA GLU A 118 -6.33 3.53 -22.11
C GLU A 118 -5.30 4.43 -22.78
N SER A 119 -5.45 5.76 -22.68
CA SER A 119 -4.44 6.72 -23.14
C SER A 119 -3.11 6.50 -22.42
N VAL A 120 -3.17 6.33 -21.09
CA VAL A 120 -2.00 6.07 -20.25
C VAL A 120 -1.31 4.76 -20.62
N LYS A 121 -2.08 3.69 -20.81
CA LYS A 121 -1.57 2.37 -21.22
C LYS A 121 -0.90 2.46 -22.58
N THR A 122 -1.56 3.06 -23.57
CA THR A 122 -1.02 3.23 -24.93
C THR A 122 0.29 4.00 -24.91
N GLN A 123 0.36 5.09 -24.13
CA GLN A 123 1.59 5.88 -24.03
C GLN A 123 2.73 5.09 -23.37
N ILE A 124 2.46 4.36 -22.28
CA ILE A 124 3.45 3.49 -21.62
C ILE A 124 3.98 2.43 -22.59
N VAL A 125 3.09 1.74 -23.30
CA VAL A 125 3.48 0.69 -24.26
C VAL A 125 4.32 1.26 -25.40
N LYS A 126 3.92 2.43 -25.93
CA LYS A 126 4.70 3.14 -26.96
C LYS A 126 6.09 3.51 -26.46
N ASP A 127 6.18 4.07 -25.26
CA ASP A 127 7.46 4.54 -24.71
C ASP A 127 8.37 3.40 -24.23
N MET A 128 7.84 2.20 -23.96
CA MET A 128 8.66 0.99 -23.80
C MET A 128 9.45 0.62 -25.06
N GLN A 129 9.12 1.20 -26.22
CA GLN A 129 9.84 1.03 -27.50
C GLN A 129 10.62 2.29 -27.89
N ASN A 130 10.78 3.25 -26.98
CA ASN A 130 11.44 4.50 -27.27
C ASN A 130 12.94 4.28 -27.58
N LYS A 131 13.47 5.04 -28.54
CA LYS A 131 14.90 5.02 -28.90
C LYS A 131 15.78 5.59 -27.79
N GLU A 132 15.26 6.55 -27.02
CA GLU A 132 15.94 7.10 -25.86
C GLU A 132 15.87 6.11 -24.68
N GLN A 133 17.03 5.58 -24.29
CA GLN A 133 17.15 4.55 -23.25
C GLN A 133 16.54 4.96 -21.90
N LYS A 134 16.68 6.23 -21.50
CA LYS A 134 16.13 6.71 -20.22
C LYS A 134 14.59 6.63 -20.23
N THR A 135 13.95 7.16 -21.26
CA THR A 135 12.49 7.10 -21.43
C THR A 135 12.00 5.65 -21.51
N LYS A 136 12.69 4.80 -22.29
CA LYS A 136 12.39 3.37 -22.40
C LYS A 136 12.36 2.68 -21.04
N ARG A 137 13.41 2.88 -20.24
CA ARG A 137 13.54 2.25 -18.91
C ARG A 137 12.51 2.79 -17.92
N ILE A 138 12.21 4.09 -17.94
CA ILE A 138 11.15 4.69 -17.09
C ILE A 138 9.78 4.11 -17.46
N ALA A 139 9.46 4.04 -18.75
CA ALA A 139 8.21 3.46 -19.23
C ALA A 139 8.10 1.97 -18.86
N THR A 140 9.21 1.22 -18.92
CA THR A 140 9.29 -0.19 -18.50
C THR A 140 8.97 -0.35 -17.00
N ALA A 141 9.54 0.50 -16.13
CA ALA A 141 9.20 0.51 -14.71
C ALA A 141 7.73 0.92 -14.46
N CYS A 142 7.22 1.87 -15.24
CA CYS A 142 5.82 2.31 -15.17
C CYS A 142 4.85 1.19 -15.60
N TYR A 143 5.22 0.42 -16.63
CA TYR A 143 4.47 -0.74 -17.09
C TYR A 143 4.43 -1.83 -16.01
N LEU A 144 5.56 -2.14 -15.37
CA LEU A 144 5.62 -3.08 -14.26
C LEU A 144 4.62 -2.71 -13.15
N ILE A 145 4.61 -1.45 -12.71
CA ILE A 145 3.69 -0.96 -11.66
C ILE A 145 2.23 -1.13 -12.09
N TYR A 146 1.91 -0.76 -13.33
CA TYR A 146 0.55 -0.90 -13.87
C TYR A 146 0.14 -2.39 -13.98
N ARG A 147 1.01 -3.23 -14.54
CA ARG A 147 0.75 -4.63 -14.86
C ARG A 147 0.55 -5.52 -13.61
N THR A 148 1.18 -5.16 -12.50
CA THR A 148 1.27 -6.00 -11.29
C THR A 148 0.71 -5.33 -10.02
N ALA A 149 0.29 -4.07 -10.12
CA ALA A 149 -0.05 -3.23 -8.97
C ALA A 149 1.08 -3.12 -7.91
N MET A 150 2.34 -3.38 -8.28
CA MET A 150 3.50 -3.31 -7.38
C MET A 150 3.67 -1.90 -6.82
N ARG A 151 4.23 -1.79 -5.60
CA ARG A 151 4.61 -0.48 -5.05
C ARG A 151 5.83 0.03 -5.80
N VAL A 152 5.91 1.35 -5.99
CA VAL A 152 7.02 1.99 -6.71
C VAL A 152 8.39 1.61 -6.13
N GLY A 153 8.53 1.53 -4.80
CA GLY A 153 9.83 1.34 -4.16
C GLY A 153 10.56 2.68 -4.03
N ASP A 154 11.24 2.83 -2.91
CA ASP A 154 12.17 3.92 -2.63
C ASP A 154 13.44 3.26 -2.09
N GLU A 155 14.58 3.93 -2.25
CA GLU A 155 15.84 3.50 -1.64
C GLU A 155 15.69 3.39 -0.12
N LYS A 156 16.42 2.45 0.47
CA LYS A 156 16.34 2.13 1.89
C LYS A 156 17.68 2.34 2.57
N ASP A 157 17.62 2.79 3.81
CA ASP A 157 18.77 2.82 4.69
C ASP A 157 19.21 1.40 5.09
N PRO A 158 20.52 1.16 5.31
CA PRO A 158 21.05 -0.13 5.76
C PRO A 158 20.42 -0.66 7.05
N ASP A 159 19.87 0.24 7.89
CA ASP A 159 19.22 -0.10 9.15
C ASP A 159 17.78 -0.59 8.98
N GLU A 160 17.24 -0.65 7.75
CA GLU A 160 15.93 -1.20 7.45
C GLU A 160 15.97 -2.67 7.04
N ALA A 161 14.81 -3.34 7.12
CA ALA A 161 14.66 -4.66 6.51
C ALA A 161 14.85 -4.56 4.98
N ASP A 162 15.62 -5.48 4.41
CA ASP A 162 15.83 -5.58 2.96
C ASP A 162 14.54 -6.01 2.27
N THR A 163 13.99 -5.07 1.50
CA THR A 163 12.61 -5.10 1.05
C THR A 163 12.51 -4.18 -0.15
N VAL A 164 12.03 -4.67 -1.29
CA VAL A 164 12.09 -3.93 -2.56
C VAL A 164 10.71 -3.58 -3.12
N GLY A 165 10.71 -2.63 -4.06
CA GLY A 165 9.57 -2.29 -4.93
C GLY A 165 10.03 -2.17 -6.38
N ALA A 166 9.16 -1.70 -7.27
CA ALA A 166 9.38 -1.72 -8.71
C ALA A 166 10.72 -1.10 -9.15
N THR A 167 11.08 0.09 -8.65
CA THR A 167 12.32 0.78 -9.03
C THR A 167 13.56 0.27 -8.30
N THR A 168 13.39 -0.44 -7.18
CA THR A 168 14.49 -1.01 -6.37
C THR A 168 14.63 -2.52 -6.54
N LEU A 169 13.96 -3.10 -7.55
CA LEU A 169 14.17 -4.50 -7.93
C LEU A 169 15.63 -4.70 -8.36
N ARG A 170 16.17 -5.86 -8.01
CA ARG A 170 17.53 -6.29 -8.32
C ARG A 170 17.45 -7.52 -9.21
N LYS A 171 18.52 -7.84 -9.93
CA LYS A 171 18.55 -8.97 -10.86
C LYS A 171 18.13 -10.29 -10.18
N GLU A 172 18.56 -10.54 -8.94
CA GLU A 172 18.18 -11.75 -8.18
C GLU A 172 16.66 -11.93 -7.98
N HIS A 173 15.89 -10.85 -8.05
CA HIS A 173 14.44 -10.87 -7.83
C HIS A 173 13.63 -11.27 -9.06
N VAL A 174 14.28 -11.38 -10.23
CA VAL A 174 13.63 -11.64 -11.51
C VAL A 174 14.33 -12.79 -12.23
N LYS A 175 13.56 -13.83 -12.53
CA LYS A 175 14.01 -14.94 -13.39
C LYS A 175 13.25 -14.89 -14.71
N LEU A 176 13.98 -14.83 -15.81
CA LEU A 176 13.43 -14.89 -17.16
C LEU A 176 13.59 -16.32 -17.69
N THR A 177 12.49 -16.96 -18.07
CA THR A 177 12.49 -18.21 -18.86
C THR A 177 12.29 -17.88 -20.33
N GLU A 178 12.08 -18.85 -21.23
CA GLU A 178 11.82 -18.53 -22.65
C GLU A 178 10.51 -17.75 -22.83
N ASP A 179 9.46 -18.14 -22.09
CA ASP A 179 8.09 -17.64 -22.27
C ASP A 179 7.54 -16.89 -21.06
N GLU A 180 8.29 -16.72 -19.96
CA GLU A 180 7.76 -16.11 -18.74
C GLU A 180 8.77 -15.21 -18.01
N ILE A 181 8.20 -14.26 -17.26
CA ILE A 181 8.88 -13.42 -16.27
C ILE A 181 8.41 -13.86 -14.89
N GLN A 182 9.33 -14.36 -14.07
CA GLN A 182 9.05 -14.81 -12.72
C GLN A 182 9.66 -13.84 -11.70
N PHE A 183 8.84 -13.33 -10.80
CA PHE A 183 9.27 -12.48 -9.70
C PHE A 183 9.21 -13.23 -8.37
N ASP A 184 10.25 -13.08 -7.55
CA ASP A 184 10.25 -13.60 -6.18
C ASP A 184 11.12 -12.72 -5.27
N PHE A 185 10.48 -11.96 -4.38
CA PHE A 185 11.20 -11.04 -3.49
C PHE A 185 10.39 -10.73 -2.23
N LEU A 186 11.02 -10.07 -1.25
CA LEU A 186 10.33 -9.52 -0.08
C LEU A 186 9.91 -8.08 -0.36
N GLY A 187 8.61 -7.82 -0.39
CA GLY A 187 8.07 -6.46 -0.52
C GLY A 187 7.85 -5.79 0.84
N LYS A 188 7.12 -4.66 0.84
CA LYS A 188 6.74 -3.94 2.07
C LYS A 188 6.30 -4.89 3.18
N ASP A 189 6.81 -4.65 4.39
CA ASP A 189 6.55 -5.43 5.60
C ASP A 189 7.14 -6.86 5.56
N SER A 190 8.13 -7.10 4.69
CA SER A 190 8.77 -8.41 4.45
C SER A 190 7.79 -9.48 4.00
N VAL A 191 6.71 -9.07 3.31
CA VAL A 191 5.74 -9.99 2.74
C VAL A 191 6.25 -10.46 1.39
N ARG A 192 6.46 -11.78 1.26
CA ARG A 192 6.91 -12.39 0.01
C ARG A 192 5.94 -12.10 -1.13
N TRP A 193 6.48 -11.59 -2.22
CA TRP A 193 5.78 -11.27 -3.45
C TRP A 193 6.23 -12.27 -4.51
N LYS A 194 5.27 -12.97 -5.11
CA LYS A 194 5.51 -13.95 -6.18
C LYS A 194 4.46 -13.75 -7.25
N GLU A 195 4.91 -13.57 -8.48
CA GLU A 195 4.04 -13.47 -9.65
C GLU A 195 4.81 -14.01 -10.86
N THR A 196 4.08 -14.69 -11.74
CA THR A 196 4.57 -15.14 -13.03
C THR A 196 3.76 -14.45 -14.11
N ILE A 197 4.43 -13.84 -15.08
CA ILE A 197 3.82 -13.13 -16.19
C ILE A 197 4.25 -13.82 -17.49
N PRO A 198 3.31 -14.28 -18.34
CA PRO A 198 3.66 -14.81 -19.65
C PRO A 198 4.22 -13.70 -20.56
N ALA A 199 5.20 -14.02 -21.39
CA ALA A 199 5.85 -13.10 -22.32
C ALA A 199 5.06 -12.98 -23.64
N GLU A 200 3.79 -12.58 -23.56
CA GLU A 200 2.87 -12.47 -24.70
C GLU A 200 2.36 -11.03 -24.89
N GLY A 201 1.93 -10.67 -26.11
CA GLY A 201 1.41 -9.33 -26.41
C GLY A 201 2.37 -8.20 -25.98
N HIS A 202 1.91 -7.28 -25.14
CA HIS A 202 2.77 -6.21 -24.60
C HIS A 202 3.75 -6.71 -23.52
N ASP A 203 3.46 -7.82 -22.85
CA ASP A 203 4.36 -8.43 -21.87
C ASP A 203 5.62 -9.00 -22.56
N LYS A 204 5.57 -9.28 -23.87
CA LYS A 204 6.76 -9.66 -24.66
C LYS A 204 7.78 -8.52 -24.76
N GLN A 205 7.32 -7.29 -25.09
CA GLN A 205 8.20 -6.12 -25.10
C GLN A 205 8.78 -5.83 -23.71
N PHE A 206 7.95 -6.00 -22.68
CA PHE A 206 8.38 -5.86 -21.29
C PHE A 206 9.46 -6.89 -20.93
N TYR A 207 9.28 -8.15 -21.31
CA TYR A 207 10.27 -9.23 -21.16
C TYR A 207 11.59 -8.85 -21.85
N ASP A 208 11.55 -8.39 -23.11
CA ASP A 208 12.76 -8.08 -23.87
C ASP A 208 13.53 -6.89 -23.24
N ASN A 209 12.80 -5.88 -22.74
CA ASN A 209 13.40 -4.75 -22.02
C ASN A 209 14.04 -5.17 -20.69
N LEU A 210 13.40 -6.09 -19.94
CA LEU A 210 13.99 -6.66 -18.72
C LEU A 210 15.25 -7.46 -19.04
N LYS A 211 15.20 -8.30 -20.09
CA LYS A 211 16.33 -9.12 -20.54
C LYS A 211 17.54 -8.25 -20.89
N GLU A 212 17.33 -7.16 -21.63
CA GLU A 212 18.37 -6.17 -21.91
C GLU A 212 18.91 -5.56 -20.61
N SER A 213 18.02 -5.12 -19.71
CA SER A 213 18.37 -4.43 -18.47
C SER A 213 19.19 -5.29 -17.49
N ILE A 214 19.00 -6.62 -17.48
CA ILE A 214 19.70 -7.53 -16.55
C ILE A 214 20.93 -8.23 -17.16
N SER A 215 21.12 -8.15 -18.48
CA SER A 215 22.14 -8.90 -19.23
C SER A 215 23.55 -8.73 -18.67
N ASN A 216 23.93 -7.50 -18.30
CA ASN A 216 25.26 -7.15 -17.80
C ASN A 216 25.30 -6.82 -16.30
N LYS A 217 24.28 -7.24 -15.54
CA LYS A 217 24.18 -6.98 -14.09
C LYS A 217 24.58 -8.20 -13.27
N LYS A 218 25.19 -7.95 -12.11
CA LYS A 218 25.30 -8.91 -11.01
C LYS A 218 23.96 -9.04 -10.30
N ASP A 219 23.80 -10.13 -9.57
CA ASP A 219 22.54 -10.47 -8.89
C ASP A 219 22.07 -9.39 -7.90
N SER A 220 23.02 -8.73 -7.22
CA SER A 220 22.77 -7.66 -6.26
C SER A 220 22.55 -6.27 -6.87
N GLU A 221 22.64 -6.11 -8.19
CA GLU A 221 22.49 -4.80 -8.84
C GLU A 221 21.02 -4.52 -9.22
N GLU A 222 20.60 -3.27 -9.04
CA GLU A 222 19.26 -2.82 -9.38
C GLU A 222 19.00 -2.88 -10.89
N ILE A 223 17.84 -3.40 -11.29
CA ILE A 223 17.40 -3.49 -12.69
C ILE A 223 17.21 -2.09 -13.28
N PHE A 224 16.66 -1.18 -12.48
CA PHE A 224 16.31 0.18 -12.85
C PHE A 224 17.25 1.22 -12.22
N ASP A 225 18.56 0.92 -12.15
CA ASP A 225 19.56 1.87 -11.64
C ASP A 225 19.39 3.28 -12.23
N GLY A 226 19.47 4.30 -11.35
CA GLY A 226 19.27 5.70 -11.71
C GLY A 226 17.81 6.11 -11.92
N ILE A 227 16.85 5.18 -11.87
CA ILE A 227 15.41 5.47 -11.93
C ILE A 227 14.84 5.35 -10.53
N THR A 228 14.18 6.41 -10.08
CA THR A 228 13.63 6.51 -8.74
C THR A 228 12.13 6.77 -8.82
N SER A 229 11.46 6.71 -7.68
CA SER A 229 10.04 7.08 -7.59
C SER A 229 9.74 8.49 -8.12
N ARG A 230 10.71 9.42 -8.06
CA ARG A 230 10.58 10.76 -8.63
C ARG A 230 10.46 10.72 -10.15
N HIS A 231 11.31 9.95 -10.83
CA HIS A 231 11.27 9.78 -12.28
C HIS A 231 9.94 9.14 -12.74
N VAL A 232 9.50 8.10 -12.05
CA VAL A 232 8.22 7.43 -12.32
C VAL A 232 7.04 8.39 -12.16
N ASN A 233 6.98 9.14 -11.06
CA ASN A 233 5.88 10.07 -10.81
C ASN A 233 5.91 11.29 -11.76
N ALA A 234 7.11 11.75 -12.15
CA ALA A 234 7.26 12.81 -13.14
C ALA A 234 6.73 12.36 -14.50
N TYR A 235 7.12 11.17 -14.97
CA TYR A 235 6.61 10.57 -16.21
C TYR A 235 5.09 10.40 -16.19
N TYR A 236 4.52 9.85 -15.11
CA TYR A 236 3.06 9.76 -15.02
C TYR A 236 2.35 11.12 -15.06
N SER A 237 2.97 12.14 -14.47
CA SER A 237 2.43 13.51 -14.46
C SER A 237 2.44 14.17 -15.84
N THR A 238 3.32 13.74 -16.76
CA THR A 238 3.30 14.24 -18.15
C THR A 238 2.15 13.67 -18.96
N ILE A 239 1.62 12.50 -18.57
CA ILE A 239 0.47 11.87 -19.24
C ILE A 239 -0.83 12.40 -18.65
N VAL A 240 -0.97 12.36 -17.33
CA VAL A 240 -2.15 12.86 -16.61
C VAL A 240 -1.71 13.73 -15.44
N LYS A 241 -2.13 14.99 -15.45
CA LYS A 241 -1.73 15.97 -14.42
C LYS A 241 -2.06 15.46 -13.01
N GLY A 242 -1.04 15.36 -12.16
CA GLY A 242 -1.19 14.94 -10.76
C GLY A 242 -1.32 13.43 -10.54
N LEU A 243 -1.08 12.61 -11.57
CA LEU A 243 -0.99 11.17 -11.48
C LEU A 243 0.31 10.74 -10.78
N SER A 244 0.23 9.66 -10.00
CA SER A 244 1.40 9.03 -9.33
C SER A 244 1.22 7.52 -9.28
N ALA A 245 2.32 6.80 -9.01
CA ALA A 245 2.30 5.34 -8.87
C ALA A 245 1.29 4.85 -7.81
N LYS A 246 1.08 5.62 -6.73
CA LYS A 246 0.11 5.27 -5.68
C LYS A 246 -1.35 5.32 -6.17
N VAL A 247 -1.65 6.20 -7.12
CA VAL A 247 -3.00 6.32 -7.69
C VAL A 247 -3.32 5.09 -8.53
N PHE A 248 -2.37 4.55 -9.31
CA PHE A 248 -2.55 3.30 -10.04
C PHE A 248 -2.99 2.15 -9.16
N ARG A 249 -2.28 1.92 -8.06
CA ARG A 249 -2.62 0.82 -7.15
C ARG A 249 -4.01 0.98 -6.53
N THR A 250 -4.46 2.23 -6.30
CA THR A 250 -5.82 2.52 -5.85
C THR A 250 -6.84 2.23 -6.96
N TYR A 251 -6.59 2.72 -8.17
CA TYR A 251 -7.42 2.48 -9.35
C TYR A 251 -7.57 0.99 -9.67
N LEU A 252 -6.47 0.23 -9.72
CA LEU A 252 -6.47 -1.19 -10.05
C LEU A 252 -7.29 -1.98 -9.02
N ALA A 253 -7.05 -1.77 -7.72
CA ALA A 253 -7.81 -2.42 -6.67
C ALA A 253 -9.31 -2.07 -6.74
N SER A 254 -9.66 -0.79 -6.91
CA SER A 254 -11.06 -0.37 -7.06
C SER A 254 -11.72 -0.94 -8.31
N SER A 255 -10.97 -1.06 -9.42
CA SER A 255 -11.46 -1.61 -10.67
C SER A 255 -11.74 -3.10 -10.57
N VAL A 256 -10.90 -3.87 -9.86
CA VAL A 256 -11.17 -5.29 -9.58
C VAL A 256 -12.48 -5.46 -8.81
N VAL A 257 -12.68 -4.68 -7.74
CA VAL A 257 -13.92 -4.73 -6.95
C VAL A 257 -15.11 -4.35 -7.83
N SER A 258 -15.03 -3.22 -8.53
CA SER A 258 -16.13 -2.73 -9.35
C SER A 258 -16.48 -3.69 -10.50
N LYS A 259 -15.49 -4.29 -11.16
CA LYS A 259 -15.71 -5.26 -12.21
C LYS A 259 -16.40 -6.50 -11.66
N TYR A 260 -15.87 -7.09 -10.59
CA TYR A 260 -16.44 -8.28 -9.98
C TYR A 260 -17.91 -8.07 -9.58
N LEU A 261 -18.22 -6.93 -8.93
CA LEU A 261 -19.59 -6.64 -8.50
C LEU A 261 -20.56 -6.39 -9.66
N ARG A 262 -20.08 -5.79 -10.77
CA ARG A 262 -20.90 -5.62 -11.99
C ARG A 262 -21.17 -6.96 -12.68
N ASP A 263 -20.15 -7.81 -12.75
CA ASP A 263 -20.27 -9.14 -13.37
C ASP A 263 -21.21 -10.08 -12.55
N HIS A 264 -21.49 -9.74 -11.29
CA HIS A 264 -22.38 -10.48 -10.38
C HIS A 264 -23.57 -9.64 -9.90
N ASP A 265 -24.06 -8.70 -10.71
CA ASP A 265 -25.16 -7.81 -10.30
C ASP A 265 -26.56 -8.48 -10.32
N ASN A 266 -26.62 -9.73 -10.80
CA ASN A 266 -27.81 -10.58 -10.83
C ASN A 266 -28.26 -11.09 -9.45
N ILE A 267 -27.60 -10.69 -8.36
CA ILE A 267 -27.90 -11.11 -6.98
C ILE A 267 -28.77 -10.10 -6.19
N LYS A 268 -29.32 -9.07 -6.84
CA LYS A 268 -30.08 -7.99 -6.17
C LYS A 268 -31.30 -8.52 -5.38
N SER A 269 -32.00 -9.52 -5.91
CA SER A 269 -33.15 -10.19 -5.28
C SER A 269 -32.75 -11.32 -4.31
N GLU A 270 -31.46 -11.62 -4.17
CA GLU A 270 -30.98 -12.70 -3.30
C GLU A 270 -30.88 -12.26 -1.84
N SER A 271 -30.65 -13.24 -0.96
CA SER A 271 -30.47 -13.02 0.48
C SER A 271 -29.25 -12.14 0.79
N ASP A 272 -29.30 -11.44 1.92
CA ASP A 272 -28.18 -10.61 2.40
C ASP A 272 -26.89 -11.41 2.61
N MET A 273 -27.02 -12.70 2.97
CA MET A 273 -25.86 -13.59 3.08
C MET A 273 -25.15 -13.79 1.74
N LYS A 274 -25.90 -13.98 0.65
CA LYS A 274 -25.34 -14.14 -0.69
C LYS A 274 -24.73 -12.83 -1.21
N LYS A 275 -25.37 -11.69 -0.95
CA LYS A 275 -24.81 -10.35 -1.22
C LYS A 275 -23.49 -10.13 -0.48
N MET A 276 -23.45 -10.46 0.81
CA MET A 276 -22.25 -10.36 1.63
C MET A 276 -21.13 -11.30 1.14
N PHE A 277 -21.47 -12.50 0.68
CA PHE A 277 -20.51 -13.44 0.09
C PHE A 277 -19.81 -12.83 -1.14
N HIS A 278 -20.58 -12.29 -2.09
CA HIS A 278 -19.99 -11.62 -3.27
C HIS A 278 -19.20 -10.36 -2.90
N GLY A 279 -19.66 -9.57 -1.91
CA GLY A 279 -18.88 -8.44 -1.38
C GLY A 279 -17.53 -8.87 -0.81
N LYS A 280 -17.48 -10.01 -0.08
CA LYS A 280 -16.25 -10.58 0.45
C LYS A 280 -15.33 -11.12 -0.65
N LEU A 281 -15.87 -11.76 -1.69
CA LEU A 281 -15.09 -12.22 -2.83
C LEU A 281 -14.50 -11.07 -3.65
N ALA A 282 -15.28 -10.01 -3.89
CA ALA A 282 -14.77 -8.80 -4.55
C ALA A 282 -13.57 -8.20 -3.79
N ASN A 283 -13.69 -8.11 -2.45
CA ASN A 283 -12.62 -7.62 -1.59
C ASN A 283 -11.41 -8.58 -1.57
N LEU A 284 -11.64 -9.90 -1.57
CA LEU A 284 -10.59 -10.91 -1.66
C LEU A 284 -9.79 -10.76 -2.97
N ASN A 285 -10.46 -10.58 -4.11
CA ASN A 285 -9.79 -10.41 -5.40
C ASN A 285 -8.89 -9.15 -5.41
N ALA A 286 -9.37 -8.04 -4.85
CA ALA A 286 -8.55 -6.83 -4.69
C ALA A 286 -7.36 -7.05 -3.74
N ALA A 287 -7.54 -7.82 -2.66
CA ALA A 287 -6.47 -8.20 -1.75
C ALA A 287 -5.41 -9.07 -2.44
N ILE A 288 -5.82 -10.04 -3.26
CA ILE A 288 -4.92 -10.89 -4.07
C ILE A 288 -4.10 -10.03 -5.02
N MET A 289 -4.74 -9.15 -5.81
CA MET A 289 -4.05 -8.24 -6.72
C MET A 289 -3.03 -7.34 -5.98
N CYS A 290 -3.36 -6.92 -4.77
CA CYS A 290 -2.45 -6.10 -3.95
C CYS A 290 -1.38 -6.93 -3.21
N ASN A 291 -1.32 -8.26 -3.37
CA ASN A 291 -0.49 -9.17 -2.56
C ASN A 291 -0.67 -8.93 -1.05
N HIS A 292 -1.89 -8.67 -0.60
CA HIS A 292 -2.21 -8.55 0.83
C HIS A 292 -2.34 -9.96 1.43
N LYS A 293 -1.35 -10.32 2.25
CA LYS A 293 -1.28 -11.62 2.91
C LYS A 293 -1.46 -11.46 4.42
N ARG A 294 -2.01 -12.49 5.04
CA ARG A 294 -2.11 -12.62 6.50
C ARG A 294 -1.48 -13.94 6.91
N THR A 295 -0.76 -13.94 8.02
CA THR A 295 -0.30 -15.18 8.66
C THR A 295 -1.50 -16.07 8.97
N ILE A 296 -1.36 -17.37 8.68
CA ILE A 296 -2.38 -18.37 9.01
C ILE A 296 -2.45 -18.47 10.54
N PRO A 297 -3.62 -18.20 11.17
CA PRO A 297 -3.76 -18.33 12.61
C PRO A 297 -3.48 -19.78 13.06
N LYS A 298 -2.89 -19.95 14.25
CA LYS A 298 -2.55 -21.28 14.80
C LYS A 298 -3.74 -22.26 14.84
N ASN A 299 -4.96 -21.74 15.00
CA ASN A 299 -6.20 -22.51 15.10
C ASN A 299 -7.00 -22.59 13.78
N PHE A 300 -6.38 -22.26 12.64
CA PHE A 300 -7.07 -22.22 11.35
C PHE A 300 -7.68 -23.57 10.98
N GLU A 301 -6.90 -24.65 11.03
CA GLU A 301 -7.36 -26.00 10.66
C GLU A 301 -8.54 -26.46 11.52
N LEU A 302 -8.48 -26.25 12.84
CA LEU A 302 -9.58 -26.54 13.75
C LEU A 302 -10.84 -25.75 13.39
N SER A 303 -10.68 -24.46 13.06
CA SER A 303 -11.81 -23.59 12.68
C SER A 303 -12.41 -24.00 11.34
N LEU A 304 -11.58 -24.44 10.39
CA LEU A 304 -12.01 -24.92 9.08
C LEU A 304 -12.75 -26.27 9.22
N GLN A 305 -12.23 -27.19 10.01
CA GLN A 305 -12.86 -28.48 10.25
C GLN A 305 -14.25 -28.32 10.88
N LYS A 306 -14.39 -27.47 11.91
CA LYS A 306 -15.70 -27.13 12.50
C LYS A 306 -16.73 -26.65 11.48
N LYS A 307 -16.30 -25.82 10.51
CA LYS A 307 -17.18 -25.34 9.43
C LYS A 307 -17.56 -26.46 8.47
N LYS A 308 -16.62 -27.34 8.10
CA LYS A 308 -16.88 -28.52 7.27
C LYS A 308 -17.86 -29.47 7.94
N ASP A 309 -17.71 -29.72 9.24
CA ASP A 309 -18.60 -30.59 10.00
C ASP A 309 -20.00 -30.00 10.13
N THR A 310 -20.09 -28.67 10.34
CA THR A 310 -21.37 -27.95 10.34
C THR A 310 -22.08 -28.11 9.00
N LEU A 311 -21.36 -27.93 7.88
CA LEU A 311 -21.92 -28.11 6.54
C LEU A 311 -22.41 -29.55 6.31
N LYS A 312 -21.60 -30.56 6.66
CA LYS A 312 -22.00 -31.98 6.57
C LYS A 312 -23.26 -32.28 7.37
N ASN A 313 -23.42 -31.70 8.55
CA ASN A 313 -24.61 -31.89 9.38
C ASN A 313 -25.85 -31.23 8.78
N VAL A 314 -25.69 -30.03 8.20
CA VAL A 314 -26.76 -29.32 7.48
C VAL A 314 -27.14 -30.03 6.18
N GLU A 315 -26.23 -30.74 5.51
CA GLU A 315 -26.54 -31.53 4.31
C GLU A 315 -27.27 -32.84 4.65
N LYS A 316 -26.96 -33.44 5.81
CA LYS A 316 -27.64 -34.66 6.30
C LYS A 316 -29.04 -34.39 6.81
N THR A 317 -29.24 -33.25 7.46
CA THR A 317 -30.58 -32.79 7.83
C THR A 317 -31.19 -32.18 6.57
N LYS A 318 -32.30 -32.71 6.07
CA LYS A 318 -33.05 -32.08 4.98
C LYS A 318 -34.25 -31.34 5.55
N PRO A 319 -34.06 -30.20 6.24
CA PRO A 319 -35.17 -29.48 6.87
C PRO A 319 -36.21 -28.95 5.86
N TRP A 320 -35.94 -29.02 4.56
CA TRP A 320 -36.89 -28.69 3.48
C TRP A 320 -37.66 -29.91 2.95
N GLU A 321 -37.28 -31.14 3.28
CA GLU A 321 -38.15 -32.31 3.10
C GLU A 321 -39.16 -32.29 4.24
N LYS A 322 -40.34 -31.69 3.98
CA LYS A 322 -41.49 -31.85 4.87
C LYS A 322 -41.80 -33.35 4.97
N VAL A 323 -41.80 -33.87 6.19
CA VAL A 323 -42.39 -35.18 6.53
C VAL A 323 -43.89 -35.14 6.26
#